data_AF-A0A483INL3-F1
#
_entry.id   AF-A0A483INL3-F1
#
_cell.length_a   1.000
_cell.length_b   1.000
_cell.length_c   1.000
_cell.angle_alpha   90.00
_cell.angle_beta   90.00
_cell.angle_gamma   90.00
#
_symmetry.space_group_name_H-M   'P 1'
#
loop_
_entity.id
_entity.type
_entity.pdbx_description
1 polymer ?
#
loop_
_entity_poly.entity_id
_entity_poly.type
_entity_poly.pdbx_seq_one_letter_code
_entity_poly.pdbx_strand_id
1 'polypeptide(L)'
;PLGWRYVAERWFTLPNFFWFVPVPILVLALSLWIWRLSARPASHARPFILTLGLIFLGFSGLGISVWPNIIPPHISLWDAAAPPSSQVFMLPGALLIIPVILMYTAWSYYVFRGKVSGSEGYH
;
A
#
# COMPACT_ATOMS: atom_id res chain seq x y z
N PRO A 1 -1.52 17.31 21.82
CA PRO A 1 -1.21 18.07 20.60
C PRO A 1 -1.14 17.13 19.38
N LEU A 2 -2.30 16.76 18.83
CA LEU A 2 -2.36 16.11 17.52
C LEU A 2 -2.05 17.20 16.50
N GLY A 3 -0.88 17.16 15.88
CA GLY A 3 -0.28 18.31 15.21
C GLY A 3 -1.14 18.93 14.10
N TRP A 4 -2.11 18.20 13.53
CA TRP A 4 -2.82 18.62 12.33
C TRP A 4 -4.34 18.45 12.54
N ARG A 5 -5.02 19.51 13.01
CA ARG A 5 -6.49 19.53 13.26
C ARG A 5 -7.30 19.10 12.03
N TYR A 6 -6.84 19.48 10.85
CA TYR A 6 -7.42 19.10 9.57
C TYR A 6 -7.55 17.58 9.36
N VAL A 7 -6.54 16.81 9.78
CA VAL A 7 -6.58 15.34 9.67
C VAL A 7 -7.63 14.79 10.64
N ALA A 8 -7.64 15.27 11.89
CA ALA A 8 -8.63 14.84 12.86
C ALA A 8 -10.06 15.16 12.41
N GLU A 9 -10.28 16.36 11.85
CA GLU A 9 -11.56 16.74 11.27
C GLU A 9 -11.95 15.79 10.12
N ARG A 10 -11.04 15.44 9.22
CA ARG A 10 -11.35 14.50 8.13
C ARG A 10 -11.79 13.14 8.63
N TRP A 11 -11.10 12.59 9.62
CA TRP A 11 -11.34 11.22 10.09
C TRP A 11 -12.48 11.10 11.10
N PHE A 12 -12.68 12.09 11.96
CA PHE A 12 -13.60 12.00 13.09
C PHE A 12 -14.88 12.84 12.95
N THR A 13 -15.06 13.58 11.86
CA THR A 13 -16.33 14.27 11.58
C THR A 13 -17.34 13.33 10.93
N LEU A 14 -18.61 13.51 11.26
CA LEU A 14 -19.72 12.83 10.59
C LEU A 14 -20.08 13.60 9.30
N PRO A 15 -20.31 12.91 8.16
CA PRO A 15 -20.42 11.46 7.99
C PRO A 15 -19.11 10.74 7.62
N ASN A 16 -18.02 11.48 7.39
CA ASN A 16 -16.72 10.96 6.92
C ASN A 16 -16.20 9.78 7.76
N PHE A 17 -16.43 9.81 9.06
CA PHE A 17 -16.07 8.75 9.99
C PHE A 17 -16.53 7.36 9.51
N PHE A 18 -17.78 7.22 9.06
CA PHE A 18 -18.31 5.92 8.61
C PHE A 18 -17.67 5.45 7.30
N TRP A 19 -17.28 6.38 6.43
CA TRP A 19 -16.60 6.06 5.17
C TRP A 19 -15.15 5.64 5.38
N PHE A 20 -14.47 6.18 6.40
CA PHE A 20 -13.05 5.94 6.64
C PHE A 20 -12.75 4.89 7.71
N VAL A 21 -13.68 4.60 8.62
CA VAL A 21 -13.59 3.52 9.63
C VAL A 21 -13.22 2.13 9.07
N PRO A 22 -13.65 1.72 7.86
CA PRO A 22 -13.23 0.43 7.31
C PRO A 22 -11.72 0.28 7.20
N VAL A 23 -10.97 1.37 6.96
CA VAL A 23 -9.51 1.33 6.82
C VAL A 23 -8.80 0.87 8.11
N PRO A 24 -8.96 1.53 9.28
CA PRO A 24 -8.34 1.08 10.53
C PRO A 24 -8.85 -0.30 10.97
N ILE A 25 -10.12 -0.65 10.71
CA ILE A 25 -10.63 -2.00 10.98
C ILE A 25 -9.86 -3.05 10.17
N LEU A 26 -9.68 -2.82 8.87
CA LEU A 26 -8.92 -3.74 8.01
C LEU A 26 -7.44 -3.80 8.42
N VAL A 27 -6.83 -2.70 8.81
CA VAL A 27 -5.45 -2.66 9.35
C VAL A 27 -5.33 -3.58 10.57
N LEU A 28 -6.25 -3.47 11.53
CA LEU A 28 -6.27 -4.33 12.71
C LEU A 28 -6.50 -5.79 12.34
N ALA A 29 -7.45 -6.07 11.46
CA ALA A 29 -7.77 -7.43 11.01
C ALA A 29 -6.57 -8.10 10.31
N LEU A 30 -5.92 -7.40 9.36
CA LEU A 30 -4.73 -7.91 8.67
C LEU A 30 -3.56 -8.11 9.64
N SER A 31 -3.32 -7.16 10.54
CA SER A 31 -2.25 -7.28 11.55
C SER A 31 -2.44 -8.48 12.46
N LEU A 32 -3.67 -8.72 12.93
CA LEU A 32 -4.02 -9.89 13.74
C LEU A 32 -3.85 -11.20 12.95
N TRP A 33 -4.22 -11.23 11.67
CA TRP A 33 -4.03 -12.39 10.82
C TRP A 33 -2.55 -12.67 10.53
N ILE A 34 -1.74 -11.64 10.30
CA ILE A 34 -0.28 -11.78 10.18
C ILE A 34 0.28 -12.39 11.47
N TRP A 35 -0.04 -11.81 12.63
CA TRP A 35 0.42 -12.32 13.93
C TRP A 35 0.07 -13.79 14.15
N ARG A 36 -1.17 -14.18 13.85
CA ARG A 36 -1.63 -15.58 13.97
C ARG A 36 -0.94 -16.53 12.99
N LEU A 37 -0.65 -16.09 11.78
CA LEU A 37 -0.03 -16.92 10.73
C LEU A 37 1.48 -17.01 10.89
N SER A 38 2.13 -16.00 11.46
CA SER A 38 3.57 -16.03 11.78
C SER A 38 3.91 -17.12 12.80
N ALA A 39 2.96 -17.46 13.68
CA ALA A 39 3.10 -18.59 14.61
C ALA A 39 2.95 -19.98 13.93
N ARG A 40 2.62 -20.05 12.63
CA ARG A 40 2.36 -21.31 11.90
C ARG A 40 3.41 -21.53 10.80
N PRO A 41 4.34 -22.48 10.99
CA PRO A 41 5.44 -22.73 10.03
C PRO A 41 4.99 -23.09 8.61
N ALA A 42 3.78 -23.61 8.42
CA ALA A 42 3.24 -24.02 7.12
C ALA A 42 2.74 -22.84 6.25
N SER A 43 2.65 -21.63 6.80
CA SER A 43 2.04 -20.49 6.12
C SER A 43 3.10 -19.58 5.49
N HIS A 44 3.71 -20.01 4.37
CA HIS A 44 4.81 -19.28 3.75
C HIS A 44 4.38 -18.03 2.94
N ALA A 45 3.36 -18.15 2.08
CA ALA A 45 2.97 -17.05 1.18
C ALA A 45 1.94 -16.08 1.78
N ARG A 46 1.10 -16.53 2.71
CA ARG A 46 -0.02 -15.74 3.24
C ARG A 46 0.43 -14.51 4.05
N PRO A 47 1.41 -14.60 4.96
CA PRO A 47 1.88 -13.43 5.72
C PRO A 47 2.47 -12.35 4.81
N PHE A 48 3.11 -12.75 3.70
CA PHE A 48 3.61 -11.81 2.69
C PHE A 48 2.48 -11.04 2.02
N ILE A 49 1.45 -11.74 1.50
CA ILE A 49 0.30 -11.10 0.85
C ILE A 49 -0.46 -10.18 1.83
N LEU A 50 -0.64 -10.62 3.08
CA LEU A 50 -1.28 -9.80 4.11
C LEU A 50 -0.47 -8.54 4.43
N THR A 51 0.87 -8.65 4.46
CA THR A 51 1.75 -7.49 4.64
C THR A 51 1.63 -6.52 3.48
N LEU A 52 1.56 -7.00 2.22
CA LEU A 52 1.29 -6.14 1.06
C LEU A 52 -0.04 -5.39 1.22
N GLY A 53 -1.09 -6.07 1.67
CA GLY A 53 -2.38 -5.44 1.99
C GLY A 53 -2.27 -4.40 3.10
N LEU A 54 -1.49 -4.67 4.15
CA LEU A 54 -1.27 -3.75 5.26
C LEU A 54 -0.54 -2.48 4.81
N ILE A 55 0.50 -2.63 3.98
CA ILE A 55 1.22 -1.50 3.38
C ILE A 55 0.28 -0.68 2.49
N PHE A 56 -0.53 -1.33 1.66
CA PHE A 56 -1.52 -0.67 0.82
C PHE A 56 -2.54 0.14 1.63
N LEU A 57 -3.06 -0.42 2.73
CA LEU A 57 -3.96 0.30 3.64
C LEU A 57 -3.27 1.48 4.33
N GLY A 58 -2.00 1.33 4.71
CA GLY A 58 -1.19 2.41 5.26
C GLY A 58 -1.06 3.59 4.29
N PHE A 59 -0.72 3.32 3.02
CA PHE A 59 -0.68 4.34 1.97
C PHE A 59 -2.05 4.96 1.69
N SER A 60 -3.11 4.16 1.74
CA SER A 60 -4.49 4.67 1.59
C SER A 60 -4.86 5.63 2.72
N GLY A 61 -4.52 5.29 3.97
CA GLY A 61 -4.74 6.15 5.13
C GLY A 61 -3.96 7.45 5.07
N LEU A 62 -2.71 7.41 4.58
CA LEU A 62 -1.94 8.62 4.29
C LEU A 62 -2.62 9.47 3.21
N GLY A 63 -3.04 8.86 2.11
CA GLY A 63 -3.75 9.54 1.01
C GLY A 63 -5.01 10.26 1.48
N ILE A 64 -5.86 9.57 2.26
CA ILE A 64 -7.08 10.16 2.86
C ILE A 64 -6.75 11.35 3.76
N SER A 65 -5.65 11.26 4.51
CA SER A 65 -5.24 12.30 5.46
C SER A 65 -4.73 13.57 4.79
N VAL A 66 -4.04 13.45 3.66
CA VAL A 66 -3.47 14.61 2.95
C VAL A 66 -4.43 15.22 1.94
N TRP A 67 -5.31 14.41 1.33
CA TRP A 67 -6.28 14.85 0.31
C TRP A 67 -7.07 16.11 0.74
N PRO A 68 -7.28 17.11 -0.15
CA PRO A 68 -6.88 17.17 -1.55
C PRO A 68 -5.45 17.71 -1.75
N ASN A 69 -4.74 17.96 -0.65
CA ASN A 69 -3.40 18.51 -0.67
C ASN A 69 -2.35 17.41 -0.76
N ILE A 70 -1.24 17.69 -1.42
CA ILE A 70 -0.08 16.80 -1.44
C ILE A 70 1.00 17.31 -0.48
N ILE A 71 1.11 18.64 -0.32
CA ILE A 71 1.95 19.30 0.69
C ILE A 71 1.07 20.33 1.42
N PRO A 72 0.47 19.95 2.56
CA PRO A 72 -0.41 20.86 3.31
C PRO A 72 0.33 22.06 3.91
N PRO A 73 -0.36 23.21 4.07
CA PRO A 73 -1.75 23.46 3.70
C PRO A 73 -1.93 24.09 2.30
N HIS A 74 -0.85 24.41 1.60
CA HIS A 74 -0.90 25.34 0.46
C HIS A 74 -0.81 24.71 -0.93
N ILE A 75 -0.29 23.48 -1.06
CA ILE A 75 -0.10 22.85 -2.37
C ILE A 75 -1.12 21.72 -2.55
N SER A 76 -2.10 21.97 -3.41
CA SER A 76 -3.07 20.95 -3.79
C SER A 76 -2.47 19.91 -4.74
N LEU A 77 -3.11 18.75 -4.84
CA LEU A 77 -2.76 17.74 -5.84
C LEU A 77 -2.77 18.32 -7.26
N TRP A 78 -3.68 19.26 -7.52
CA TRP A 78 -3.85 19.90 -8.82
C TRP A 78 -2.76 20.95 -9.09
N ASP A 79 -2.34 21.69 -8.08
CA ASP A 79 -1.26 22.69 -8.21
C ASP A 79 0.09 22.02 -8.46
N ALA A 80 0.30 20.84 -7.88
CA ALA A 80 1.49 20.02 -8.09
C ALA A 80 1.43 19.17 -9.37
N ALA A 81 0.31 19.16 -10.08
CA ALA A 81 0.12 18.31 -11.23
C ALA A 81 0.91 18.84 -12.45
N ALA A 82 1.56 17.92 -13.18
CA ALA A 82 2.16 18.25 -14.46
C ALA A 82 1.10 18.72 -15.48
N PRO A 83 1.48 19.53 -16.50
CA PRO A 83 0.57 19.95 -17.55
C PRO A 83 -0.14 18.76 -18.22
N PRO A 84 -1.41 18.90 -18.66
CA PRO A 84 -2.19 17.79 -19.22
C PRO A 84 -1.51 17.08 -20.40
N SER A 85 -0.78 17.82 -21.25
CA SER A 85 -0.05 17.24 -22.38
C SER A 85 1.06 16.28 -21.94
N SER A 86 1.80 16.60 -20.88
CA SER A 86 2.83 15.73 -20.30
C SER A 86 2.21 14.50 -19.62
N GLN A 87 1.06 14.66 -18.96
CA GLN A 87 0.35 13.54 -18.34
C GLN A 87 -0.17 12.55 -19.39
N VAL A 88 -0.79 13.05 -20.45
CA VAL A 88 -1.30 12.22 -21.56
C VAL A 88 -0.15 11.53 -22.29
N PHE A 89 1.02 12.16 -22.41
CA PHE A 89 2.21 11.51 -22.97
C PHE A 89 2.76 10.39 -22.07
N MET A 90 2.79 10.59 -20.75
CA MET A 90 3.29 9.60 -19.79
C MET A 90 2.34 8.41 -19.61
N LEU A 91 1.02 8.64 -19.70
CA LEU A 91 0.00 7.65 -19.35
C LEU A 91 0.10 6.33 -20.15
N PRO A 92 0.26 6.32 -21.50
CA PRO A 92 0.46 5.08 -22.25
C PRO A 92 1.70 4.31 -21.80
N GLY A 93 2.79 5.03 -21.53
CA GLY A 93 4.02 4.44 -21.03
C GLY A 93 3.80 3.78 -19.66
N ALA A 94 3.16 4.48 -18.72
CA ALA A 94 2.82 3.93 -17.41
C ALA A 94 1.88 2.71 -17.52
N LEU A 95 0.88 2.77 -18.40
CA LEU A 95 -0.10 1.70 -18.60
C LEU A 95 0.55 0.43 -19.18
N LEU A 96 1.62 0.55 -19.96
CA LEU A 96 2.39 -0.59 -20.47
C LEU A 96 3.43 -1.08 -19.45
N ILE A 97 4.20 -0.16 -18.87
CA ILE A 97 5.36 -0.47 -18.03
C ILE A 97 4.93 -1.07 -16.69
N ILE A 98 3.88 -0.53 -16.05
CA ILE A 98 3.42 -1.03 -14.73
C ILE A 98 3.03 -2.51 -14.80
N PRO A 99 2.16 -2.97 -15.74
CA PRO A 99 1.86 -4.39 -15.89
C PRO A 99 3.09 -5.25 -16.16
N VAL A 100 4.03 -4.79 -16.99
CA VAL A 100 5.26 -5.54 -17.29
C VAL A 100 6.11 -5.72 -16.04
N ILE A 101 6.31 -4.66 -15.24
CA ILE A 101 7.03 -4.74 -13.97
C ILE A 101 6.33 -5.72 -13.02
N LEU A 102 5.00 -5.66 -12.90
CA LEU A 102 4.24 -6.57 -12.03
C LEU A 102 4.33 -8.03 -12.50
N MET A 103 4.22 -8.28 -13.81
CA MET A 103 4.37 -9.63 -14.39
C MET A 103 5.76 -10.18 -14.12
N TYR A 104 6.81 -9.40 -14.40
CA TYR A 104 8.19 -9.81 -14.15
C TYR A 104 8.43 -10.06 -12.66
N THR A 105 7.94 -9.19 -11.78
CA THR A 105 8.05 -9.35 -10.33
C THR A 105 7.38 -10.65 -9.88
N ALA A 106 6.15 -10.90 -10.31
CA ALA A 106 5.41 -12.11 -9.98
C ALA A 106 6.09 -13.37 -10.53
N TRP A 107 6.61 -13.31 -11.77
CA TRP A 107 7.37 -14.40 -12.39
C TRP A 107 8.65 -14.71 -11.63
N SER A 108 9.39 -13.67 -11.20
CA SER A 108 10.61 -13.83 -10.39
C SER A 108 10.30 -14.57 -9.09
N TYR A 109 9.26 -14.17 -8.34
CA TYR A 109 8.82 -14.89 -7.14
C TYR A 109 8.36 -16.32 -7.45
N TYR A 110 7.73 -16.56 -8.61
CA TYR A 110 7.31 -17.90 -9.02
C TYR A 110 8.52 -18.81 -9.32
N VAL A 111 9.51 -18.31 -10.06
CA VAL A 111 10.73 -19.04 -10.41
C VAL A 111 11.57 -19.35 -9.16
N PHE A 112 11.72 -18.37 -8.27
CA PHE A 112 12.53 -18.50 -7.05
C PHE A 112 11.76 -18.97 -5.80
N ARG A 113 10.60 -19.62 -5.96
CA ARG A 113 9.84 -20.15 -4.83
C ARG A 113 10.46 -21.38 -4.15
N GLY A 114 11.50 -21.95 -4.76
CA GLY A 114 12.22 -23.11 -4.23
C GLY A 114 12.83 -22.81 -2.87
N LYS A 115 12.69 -23.73 -1.91
CA LYS A 115 13.33 -23.61 -0.59
C LYS A 115 14.80 -24.01 -0.73
N VAL A 116 15.71 -23.18 -0.24
CA VAL A 116 17.14 -23.56 -0.14
C VAL A 116 17.29 -24.56 1.01
N SER A 117 17.72 -25.79 0.70
CA SER A 117 18.08 -26.79 1.71
C SER A 117 19.52 -26.55 2.16
N GLY A 118 19.77 -26.48 3.47
CA GLY A 118 21.10 -26.24 4.03
C GLY A 118 22.16 -27.33 3.75
N SER A 119 21.82 -28.37 2.98
CA SER A 119 22.71 -29.46 2.58
C SER A 119 23.49 -29.22 1.30
N GLU A 120 23.23 -28.12 0.57
CA GLU A 120 23.82 -27.89 -0.77
C GLU A 120 25.09 -27.00 -0.76
N GLY A 121 25.57 -26.59 0.44
CA GLY A 121 26.67 -25.62 0.58
C GLY A 121 27.91 -26.07 1.37
N TYR A 122 28.01 -27.35 1.75
CA TYR A 122 29.19 -27.90 2.43
C TYR A 122 29.75 -29.10 1.67
N HIS A 123 30.60 -28.80 0.69
CA HIS A 123 31.62 -29.70 0.18
C HIS A 123 32.96 -28.97 0.17
#